data_AF-A0A286TZM7-F1
#
_entry.id   AF-A0A286TZM7-F1
#
_cell.length_a   1.000
_cell.length_b   1.000
_cell.length_c   1.000
_cell.angle_alpha   90.00
_cell.angle_beta   90.00
_cell.angle_gamma   90.00
#
_symmetry.space_group_name_H-M   'P 1'
#
loop_
_entity.id
_entity.type
_entity.pdbx_description
1 polymer ?
#
loop_
_entity_poly.entity_id
_entity_poly.type
_entity_poly.pdbx_seq_one_letter_code
_entity_poly.pdbx_strand_id
1 'polypeptide(L)'
;MKVSIKHYIILILIFFTLLPFVLLRIIAYPKIQSDLRTVIMDNLETVGNKQADLVSSWMKDRKTDVIVAANNPYIANSLKSAGGDDREATEYLELVVSEYGYKGAFVCNADGIVTLATSEEEVGGDLSGRDFIKQAMQGKPYATSIIPSVIALTNEFDGKEVGLPTLFVSAPLKDGDTVIGVVAFRIHVATLSNLLQSQKFGKTGETFIVGKDGYMLTESRFSKNLKKTGMIKTRSALELKVVNPDNGKLTYSVSQCLKGKNGSSSKGYQDYAGISVLGVWRWLPELDWAVITEIDKAEVYGVAYNLNTLGWVLLFGIAFPIVFFAYVVGKKISTPIIELTEATEKMSAGDLAQRVNVNRGDELGVLATSFNSMAEALDKKTKEIVESENAYRELFNALQAGIYQCEPGVEGRFTWVNKSCAEMFGYASPEEMEGTKVKDIYVDQADRKKLLDKLEKDGASKDFTSYCMNKNGGKFYTERTSHLVKDEKGKPVRIEGVIRDISDRKKKEDDLQNESQKKSGR
;
A
#
# COMPACT_ATOMS: atom_id res chain seq x y z
N MET A 1 -10.59 -24.93 -0.37
CA MET A 1 -9.35 -24.94 0.43
C MET A 1 -9.62 -24.13 1.70
N LYS A 2 -9.75 -24.75 2.88
CA LYS A 2 -9.96 -23.99 4.13
C LYS A 2 -8.65 -23.27 4.46
N VAL A 3 -8.64 -21.94 4.41
CA VAL A 3 -7.49 -21.14 4.82
C VAL A 3 -7.31 -21.33 6.32
N SER A 4 -6.12 -21.79 6.74
CA SER A 4 -5.80 -21.93 8.16
C SER A 4 -5.98 -20.58 8.87
N ILE A 5 -6.60 -20.59 10.06
CA ILE A 5 -6.90 -19.41 10.87
C ILE A 5 -5.65 -18.53 11.11
N LYS A 6 -4.46 -19.16 11.14
CA LYS A 6 -3.16 -18.50 11.22
C LYS A 6 -2.92 -17.52 10.07
N HIS A 7 -3.11 -17.97 8.83
CA HIS A 7 -2.85 -17.14 7.64
C HIS A 7 -3.89 -16.02 7.53
N TYR A 8 -5.15 -16.32 7.89
CA TYR A 8 -6.22 -15.34 7.85
C TYR A 8 -6.00 -14.16 8.81
N ILE A 9 -5.64 -14.43 10.08
CA ILE A 9 -5.33 -13.39 11.07
C ILE A 9 -4.14 -12.52 10.63
N ILE A 10 -3.07 -13.15 10.15
CA ILE A 10 -1.86 -12.44 9.69
C ILE A 10 -2.19 -11.52 8.52
N LEU A 11 -2.95 -12.00 7.53
CA LEU A 11 -3.34 -11.22 6.36
C LEU A 11 -4.21 -10.01 6.73
N ILE A 12 -5.19 -10.20 7.64
CA ILE A 12 -6.03 -9.10 8.12
C ILE A 12 -5.19 -8.05 8.84
N LEU A 13 -4.29 -8.45 9.73
CA LEU A 13 -3.43 -7.52 10.46
C LEU A 13 -2.54 -6.71 9.51
N ILE A 14 -1.91 -7.35 8.53
CA ILE A 14 -1.09 -6.66 7.52
C ILE A 14 -1.95 -5.71 6.68
N PHE A 15 -3.13 -6.16 6.24
CA PHE A 15 -4.02 -5.36 5.40
C PHE A 15 -4.48 -4.09 6.12
N PHE A 16 -5.05 -4.20 7.32
CA PHE A 16 -5.57 -3.04 8.06
C PHE A 16 -4.47 -2.07 8.52
N THR A 17 -3.26 -2.55 8.73
CA THR A 17 -2.13 -1.69 9.13
C THR A 17 -1.50 -0.96 7.95
N LEU A 18 -1.34 -1.62 6.78
CA LEU A 18 -0.74 -0.99 5.60
C LEU A 18 -1.73 -0.18 4.76
N LEU A 19 -3.02 -0.52 4.80
CA LEU A 19 -4.05 0.14 3.98
C LEU A 19 -4.08 1.68 4.16
N PRO A 20 -4.03 2.26 5.38
CA PRO A 20 -4.01 3.70 5.55
C PRO A 20 -2.79 4.37 4.91
N PHE A 21 -1.61 3.76 4.99
CA PHE A 21 -0.40 4.29 4.38
C PHE A 21 -0.46 4.24 2.84
N VAL A 22 -0.98 3.15 2.30
CA VAL A 22 -1.20 3.00 0.85
C VAL A 22 -2.23 4.02 0.37
N LEU A 23 -3.36 4.19 1.07
CA LEU A 23 -4.37 5.18 0.74
C LEU A 23 -3.85 6.61 0.83
N LEU A 24 -3.16 6.94 1.93
CA LEU A 24 -2.53 8.25 2.11
C LEU A 24 -1.55 8.53 0.98
N ARG A 25 -0.78 7.54 0.55
CA ARG A 25 0.12 7.69 -0.61
C ARG A 25 -0.64 7.94 -1.91
N ILE A 26 -1.65 7.12 -2.22
CA ILE A 26 -2.44 7.22 -3.46
C ILE A 26 -3.14 8.58 -3.55
N ILE A 27 -3.57 9.15 -2.42
CA ILE A 27 -4.28 10.43 -2.38
C ILE A 27 -3.32 11.63 -2.29
N ALA A 28 -2.37 11.61 -1.35
CA ALA A 28 -1.51 12.75 -1.06
C ALA A 28 -0.47 12.98 -2.15
N TYR A 29 0.12 11.92 -2.74
CA TYR A 29 1.20 12.08 -3.70
C TYR A 29 0.75 12.81 -4.99
N PRO A 30 -0.34 12.41 -5.66
CA PRO A 30 -0.83 13.14 -6.83
C PRO A 30 -1.22 14.59 -6.48
N LYS A 31 -1.78 14.81 -5.28
CA LYS A 31 -2.14 16.16 -4.81
C LYS A 31 -0.91 17.05 -4.64
N ILE A 32 0.13 16.56 -3.96
CA ILE A 32 1.40 17.28 -3.78
C ILE A 32 2.02 17.59 -5.13
N GLN A 33 2.05 16.63 -6.06
CA GLN A 33 2.60 16.84 -7.40
C GLN A 33 1.82 17.91 -8.17
N SER A 34 0.49 17.89 -8.08
CA SER A 34 -0.36 18.90 -8.70
C SER A 34 -0.14 20.29 -8.10
N ASP A 35 -0.11 20.40 -6.77
CA ASP A 35 0.04 21.69 -6.09
C ASP A 35 1.42 22.29 -6.33
N LEU A 36 2.49 21.48 -6.27
CA LEU A 36 3.84 21.90 -6.60
C LEU A 36 3.94 22.41 -8.06
N ARG A 37 3.29 21.70 -8.99
CA ARG A 37 3.24 22.11 -10.40
C ARG A 37 2.54 23.45 -10.57
N THR A 38 1.41 23.66 -9.89
CA THR A 38 0.67 24.94 -9.93
C THR A 38 1.53 26.08 -9.40
N VAL A 39 2.11 25.93 -8.19
CA VAL A 39 2.93 26.99 -7.58
C VAL A 39 4.14 27.36 -8.46
N ILE A 40 4.81 26.35 -9.04
CA ILE A 40 5.95 26.61 -9.91
C ILE A 40 5.51 27.28 -11.21
N MET A 41 4.37 26.88 -11.79
CA MET A 41 3.82 27.54 -12.97
C MET A 41 3.44 28.99 -12.72
N ASP A 42 2.78 29.28 -11.59
CA ASP A 42 2.39 30.65 -11.24
C ASP A 42 3.62 31.54 -11.04
N ASN A 43 4.66 31.01 -10.38
CA ASN A 43 5.94 31.69 -10.24
C ASN A 43 6.63 31.89 -11.59
N LEU A 44 6.67 30.87 -12.45
CA LEU A 44 7.30 30.93 -13.76
C LEU A 44 6.58 31.93 -14.67
N GLU A 45 5.24 31.98 -14.64
CA GLU A 45 4.45 32.96 -15.38
C GLU A 45 4.71 34.38 -14.88
N THR A 46 4.78 34.56 -13.56
CA THR A 46 5.13 35.85 -12.96
C THR A 46 6.52 36.31 -13.39
N VAL A 47 7.51 35.43 -13.37
CA VAL A 47 8.88 35.74 -13.82
C VAL A 47 8.88 36.07 -15.32
N GLY A 48 8.26 35.23 -16.16
CA GLY A 48 8.21 35.46 -17.60
C GLY A 48 7.52 36.76 -18.00
N ASN A 49 6.41 37.12 -17.33
CA ASN A 49 5.74 38.41 -17.49
C ASN A 49 6.68 39.57 -17.12
N LYS A 50 7.26 39.52 -15.92
CA LYS A 50 8.16 40.58 -15.44
C LYS A 50 9.39 40.75 -16.34
N GLN A 51 9.94 39.66 -16.87
CA GLN A 51 11.06 39.72 -17.80
C GLN A 51 10.66 40.40 -19.12
N ALA A 52 9.49 40.09 -19.67
CA ALA A 52 8.98 40.75 -20.87
C ALA A 52 8.73 42.25 -20.65
N ASP A 53 8.17 42.62 -19.49
CA ASP A 53 7.97 44.01 -19.09
C ASP A 53 9.30 44.74 -18.89
N LEU A 54 10.30 44.07 -18.30
CA LEU A 54 11.65 44.59 -18.10
C LEU A 54 12.34 44.86 -19.45
N VAL A 55 12.24 43.94 -20.41
CA VAL A 55 12.79 44.14 -21.76
C VAL A 55 12.11 45.30 -22.47
N SER A 56 10.78 45.38 -22.38
CA SER A 56 9.99 46.46 -22.99
C SER A 56 10.34 47.82 -22.39
N SER A 57 10.46 47.89 -21.06
CA SER A 57 10.85 49.11 -20.34
C SER A 57 12.28 49.50 -20.67
N TRP A 58 13.21 48.55 -20.64
CA TRP A 58 14.60 48.80 -20.99
C TRP A 58 14.74 49.38 -22.40
N MET A 59 14.02 48.83 -23.39
CA MET A 59 14.03 49.36 -24.75
C MET A 59 13.41 50.75 -24.86
N LYS A 60 12.32 51.00 -24.13
CA LYS A 60 11.69 52.31 -24.04
C LYS A 60 12.64 53.36 -23.47
N ASP A 61 13.41 53.00 -22.43
CA ASP A 61 14.39 53.90 -21.83
C ASP A 61 15.51 54.23 -22.84
N ARG A 62 16.03 53.24 -23.57
CA ARG A 62 17.06 53.49 -24.61
C ARG A 62 16.56 54.41 -25.73
N LYS A 63 15.29 54.25 -26.16
CA LYS A 63 14.65 55.19 -27.09
C LYS A 63 14.51 56.59 -26.50
N THR A 64 14.21 56.69 -25.20
CA THR A 64 14.08 57.98 -24.51
C THR A 64 15.44 58.69 -24.41
N ASP A 65 16.50 57.97 -24.08
CA ASP A 65 17.85 58.53 -23.97
C ASP A 65 18.32 59.16 -25.29
N VAL A 66 18.11 58.49 -26.43
CA VAL A 66 18.50 59.05 -27.74
C VAL A 66 17.63 60.23 -28.16
N ILE A 67 16.36 60.27 -27.75
CA ILE A 67 15.49 61.45 -27.94
C ILE A 67 16.00 62.64 -27.11
N VAL A 68 16.42 62.41 -25.87
CA VAL A 68 16.98 63.46 -25.00
C VAL A 68 18.26 64.02 -25.63
N ALA A 69 19.15 63.16 -26.12
CA ALA A 69 20.36 63.60 -26.81
C ALA A 69 20.06 64.35 -28.13
N ALA A 70 19.08 63.90 -28.91
CA ALA A 70 18.66 64.59 -30.13
C ALA A 70 18.04 65.98 -29.86
N ASN A 71 17.45 66.19 -28.68
CA ASN A 71 16.93 67.49 -28.27
C ASN A 71 17.96 68.37 -27.55
N ASN A 72 19.19 67.90 -27.38
CA ASN A 72 20.25 68.68 -26.74
C ASN A 72 20.74 69.80 -27.70
N PRO A 73 20.79 71.07 -27.26
CA PRO A 73 21.24 72.18 -28.10
C PRO A 73 22.64 72.02 -28.70
N TYR A 74 23.59 71.40 -27.97
CA TYR A 74 24.93 71.14 -28.49
C TYR A 74 24.87 70.20 -29.70
N ILE A 75 24.05 69.16 -29.62
CA ILE A 75 23.87 68.20 -30.71
C ILE A 75 23.14 68.82 -31.90
N ALA A 76 22.07 69.59 -31.66
CA ALA A 76 21.34 70.27 -32.71
C ALA A 76 22.19 71.31 -33.46
N ASN A 77 23.09 72.00 -32.76
CA ASN A 77 23.97 73.00 -33.35
C ASN A 77 25.20 72.39 -34.05
N SER A 78 25.60 71.17 -33.69
CA SER A 78 26.77 70.49 -34.29
C SER A 78 26.68 70.36 -35.82
N LEU A 79 25.47 70.26 -36.39
CA LEU A 79 25.26 70.21 -37.84
C LEU A 79 25.29 71.59 -38.53
N LYS A 80 25.20 72.67 -37.76
CA LYS A 80 25.25 74.07 -38.27
C LYS A 80 26.69 74.59 -38.30
N SER A 81 27.57 74.05 -37.45
CA SER A 81 28.99 74.37 -37.39
C SER A 81 29.73 73.76 -38.59
N ALA A 82 30.17 74.60 -39.53
CA ALA A 82 30.92 74.15 -40.70
C ALA A 82 32.29 73.57 -40.28
N GLY A 83 32.40 72.24 -40.17
CA GLY A 83 33.69 71.58 -39.98
C GLY A 83 33.72 70.29 -39.14
N GLY A 84 32.62 69.84 -38.53
CA GLY A 84 32.57 68.54 -37.84
C GLY A 84 33.40 68.43 -36.54
N ASP A 85 34.06 69.51 -36.10
CA ASP A 85 34.82 69.57 -34.85
C ASP A 85 34.06 70.40 -33.80
N ASP A 86 32.87 69.91 -33.43
CA ASP A 86 32.10 70.48 -32.32
C ASP A 86 32.48 69.75 -31.04
N ARG A 87 33.46 70.33 -30.33
CA ARG A 87 34.02 69.78 -29.10
C ARG A 87 32.97 69.61 -28.00
N GLU A 88 32.05 70.56 -27.87
CA GLU A 88 31.00 70.51 -26.83
C GLU A 88 30.01 69.37 -27.09
N ALA A 89 29.59 69.22 -28.35
CA ALA A 89 28.73 68.12 -28.76
C ALA A 89 29.40 66.75 -28.60
N THR A 90 30.70 66.67 -28.90
CA THR A 90 31.49 65.44 -28.74
C THR A 90 31.66 65.07 -27.27
N GLU A 91 32.07 66.00 -26.41
CA GLU A 91 32.20 65.80 -24.96
C GLU A 91 30.86 65.40 -24.32
N TYR A 92 29.73 65.97 -24.78
CA TYR A 92 28.40 65.56 -24.33
C TYR A 92 28.07 64.12 -24.73
N LEU A 93 28.30 63.72 -25.98
CA LEU A 93 28.05 62.32 -26.38
C LEU A 93 28.98 61.34 -25.66
N GLU A 94 30.25 61.69 -25.46
CA GLU A 94 31.20 60.87 -24.70
C GLU A 94 30.72 60.66 -23.26
N LEU A 95 30.21 61.71 -22.61
CA LEU A 95 29.58 61.63 -21.29
C LEU A 95 28.36 60.72 -21.28
N VAL A 96 27.46 60.85 -22.28
CA VAL A 96 26.29 59.97 -22.38
C VAL A 96 26.72 58.52 -22.59
N VAL A 97 27.73 58.28 -23.44
CA VAL A 97 28.25 56.95 -23.72
C VAL A 97 28.84 56.31 -22.47
N SER A 98 29.65 57.06 -21.70
CA SER A 98 30.30 56.55 -20.49
C SER A 98 29.32 56.32 -19.33
N GLU A 99 28.44 57.28 -19.03
CA GLU A 99 27.53 57.23 -17.87
C GLU A 99 26.38 56.23 -18.06
N TYR A 100 25.85 56.12 -19.29
CA TYR A 100 24.72 55.23 -19.59
C TYR A 100 25.15 53.86 -20.15
N GLY A 101 26.45 53.65 -20.33
CA GLY A 101 27.02 52.37 -20.76
C GLY A 101 26.70 52.00 -22.21
N TYR A 102 26.63 53.00 -23.10
CA TYR A 102 26.55 52.76 -24.54
C TYR A 102 27.91 52.35 -25.10
N LYS A 103 27.92 51.71 -26.26
CA LYS A 103 29.17 51.31 -26.93
C LYS A 103 29.75 52.43 -27.79
N GLY A 104 28.87 53.27 -28.33
CA GLY A 104 29.23 54.41 -29.17
C GLY A 104 28.00 55.24 -29.47
N ALA A 105 28.21 56.50 -29.82
CA ALA A 105 27.17 57.42 -30.25
C ALA A 105 27.69 58.24 -31.44
N PHE A 106 26.79 58.57 -32.36
CA PHE A 106 27.13 59.37 -33.53
C PHE A 106 25.95 60.19 -34.03
N VAL A 107 26.27 61.23 -34.80
CA VAL A 107 25.32 62.10 -35.49
C VAL A 107 25.56 61.99 -36.99
N CYS A 108 24.47 61.88 -37.75
CA CYS A 108 24.49 61.96 -39.21
C CYS A 108 23.72 63.20 -39.68
N ASN A 109 24.16 63.79 -40.79
CA ASN A 109 23.41 64.83 -41.48
C ASN A 109 22.20 64.25 -42.27
N ALA A 110 21.44 65.11 -42.95
CA ALA A 110 20.27 64.72 -43.75
C ALA A 110 20.61 63.74 -44.89
N ASP A 111 21.84 63.74 -45.39
CA ASP A 111 22.32 62.82 -46.42
C ASP A 111 22.75 61.46 -45.83
N GLY A 112 22.73 61.30 -44.51
CA GLY A 112 23.14 60.07 -43.82
C GLY A 112 24.66 59.92 -43.65
N ILE A 113 25.42 61.00 -43.83
CA ILE A 113 26.87 61.04 -43.61
C ILE A 113 27.13 61.34 -42.12
N VAL A 114 27.99 60.53 -41.49
CA VAL A 114 28.40 60.73 -40.09
C VAL A 114 29.22 62.01 -39.97
N THR A 115 28.78 62.93 -39.12
CA THR A 115 29.45 64.22 -38.87
C THR A 115 30.14 64.29 -37.52
N LEU A 116 29.73 63.46 -36.56
CA LEU A 116 30.28 63.42 -35.20
C LEU A 116 30.16 61.99 -34.65
N ALA A 117 31.19 61.50 -33.95
CA ALA A 117 31.21 60.16 -33.35
C ALA A 117 32.13 60.11 -32.11
N THR A 118 31.85 59.22 -31.15
CA THR A 118 32.57 59.18 -29.85
C THR A 118 33.80 58.27 -29.78
N SER A 119 33.85 57.11 -30.46
CA SER A 119 35.03 56.23 -30.34
C SER A 119 35.08 55.01 -31.27
N GLU A 120 33.96 54.58 -31.87
CA GLU A 120 33.91 53.36 -32.70
C GLU A 120 33.40 53.64 -34.12
N GLU A 121 32.63 54.71 -34.35
CA GLU A 121 32.14 55.11 -35.66
C GLU A 121 33.08 56.08 -36.38
N GLU A 122 33.26 55.88 -37.68
CA GLU A 122 34.10 56.74 -38.52
C GLU A 122 33.31 57.97 -38.99
N VAL A 123 33.82 59.17 -38.65
CA VAL A 123 33.34 60.44 -39.22
C VAL A 123 33.59 60.44 -40.74
N GLY A 124 32.59 60.88 -41.49
CA GLY A 124 32.57 60.84 -42.95
C GLY A 124 32.00 59.55 -43.55
N GLY A 125 31.69 58.53 -42.74
CA GLY A 125 31.06 57.31 -43.20
C GLY A 125 29.62 57.53 -43.71
N ASP A 126 29.24 56.86 -44.80
CA ASP A 126 27.88 56.87 -45.34
C ASP A 126 27.02 55.76 -44.73
N LEU A 127 26.00 56.17 -43.97
CA LEU A 127 25.01 55.28 -43.34
C LEU A 127 23.60 55.48 -43.90
N SER A 128 23.42 56.25 -44.98
CA SER A 128 22.13 56.54 -45.61
C SER A 128 21.33 55.29 -45.98
N GLY A 129 22.04 54.21 -46.35
CA GLY A 129 21.46 52.93 -46.69
C GLY A 129 20.87 52.14 -45.51
N ARG A 130 21.22 52.50 -44.26
CA ARG A 130 20.87 51.72 -43.06
C ARG A 130 19.45 52.00 -42.58
N ASP A 131 18.75 50.95 -42.18
CA ASP A 131 17.33 51.04 -41.78
C ASP A 131 17.11 52.00 -40.61
N PHE A 132 17.98 52.01 -39.60
CA PHE A 132 17.80 52.90 -38.44
C PHE A 132 17.98 54.38 -38.77
N ILE A 133 18.76 54.72 -39.80
CA ILE A 133 18.84 56.08 -40.34
C ILE A 133 17.57 56.40 -41.12
N LYS A 134 17.18 55.55 -42.08
CA LYS A 134 15.98 55.74 -42.90
C LYS A 134 14.70 55.91 -42.07
N GLN A 135 14.55 55.10 -41.02
CA GLN A 135 13.39 55.14 -40.13
C GLN A 135 13.40 56.40 -39.25
N ALA A 136 14.57 56.78 -38.70
CA ALA A 136 14.69 58.02 -37.93
C ALA A 136 14.42 59.27 -38.79
N MET A 137 14.88 59.29 -40.03
CA MET A 137 14.61 60.37 -40.99
C MET A 137 13.12 60.57 -41.31
N GLN A 138 12.26 59.57 -41.06
CA GLN A 138 10.80 59.72 -41.14
C GLN A 138 10.19 60.46 -39.94
N GLY A 139 11.03 60.95 -39.01
CA GLY A 139 10.62 61.82 -37.92
C GLY A 139 10.20 61.10 -36.63
N LYS A 140 10.48 59.79 -36.50
CA LYS A 140 10.17 58.98 -35.31
C LYS A 140 11.41 58.23 -34.81
N PRO A 141 11.55 58.04 -33.48
CA PRO A 141 12.61 57.21 -32.93
C PRO A 141 12.45 55.76 -33.38
N TYR A 142 13.57 55.08 -33.62
CA TYR A 142 13.61 53.71 -34.10
C TYR A 142 14.63 52.88 -33.31
N ALA A 143 14.39 51.57 -33.22
CA ALA A 143 15.33 50.62 -32.67
C ALA A 143 15.47 49.45 -33.64
N THR A 144 16.68 49.05 -33.98
CA THR A 144 16.91 47.86 -34.80
C THR A 144 16.62 46.59 -34.00
N SER A 145 16.38 45.48 -34.70
CA SER A 145 16.67 44.18 -34.09
C SER A 145 18.18 44.08 -33.78
N ILE A 146 18.57 43.06 -33.03
CA ILE A 146 19.98 42.75 -32.81
C ILE A 146 20.57 42.22 -34.11
N ILE A 147 21.65 42.86 -34.56
CA ILE A 147 22.33 42.61 -35.83
C ILE A 147 23.83 42.40 -35.59
N PRO A 148 24.53 41.65 -36.45
CA PRO A 148 25.98 41.55 -36.36
C PRO A 148 26.63 42.89 -36.72
N SER A 149 27.58 43.36 -35.91
CA SER A 149 28.30 44.59 -36.20
C SER A 149 29.13 44.45 -37.48
N VAL A 150 29.05 45.45 -38.35
CA VAL A 150 29.83 45.51 -39.59
C VAL A 150 31.24 46.09 -39.41
N ILE A 151 31.52 46.64 -38.24
CA ILE A 151 32.85 47.13 -37.85
C ILE A 151 33.38 46.29 -36.69
N ALA A 152 34.69 46.37 -36.45
CA ALA A 152 35.33 45.65 -35.37
C ALA A 152 35.08 46.37 -34.03
N LEU A 153 34.33 45.75 -33.12
CA LEU A 153 34.07 46.26 -31.77
C LEU A 153 34.87 45.46 -30.74
N THR A 154 35.17 46.06 -29.59
CA THR A 154 35.78 45.30 -28.48
C THR A 154 34.76 44.32 -27.89
N ASN A 155 35.09 43.02 -27.88
CA ASN A 155 34.29 41.93 -27.33
C ASN A 155 34.49 41.74 -25.83
N GLU A 156 33.79 40.76 -25.26
CA GLU A 156 33.86 40.34 -23.86
C GLU A 156 35.21 39.74 -23.40
N PHE A 157 36.18 39.60 -24.30
CA PHE A 157 37.53 39.07 -24.05
C PHE A 157 38.63 40.11 -24.37
N ASP A 158 38.27 41.40 -24.39
CA ASP A 158 39.16 42.54 -24.69
C ASP A 158 39.80 42.50 -26.11
N GLY A 159 39.25 41.69 -27.02
CA GLY A 159 39.66 41.62 -28.42
C GLY A 159 38.74 42.41 -29.36
N LYS A 160 39.26 42.90 -30.49
CA LYS A 160 38.44 43.52 -31.55
C LYS A 160 37.84 42.45 -32.46
N GLU A 161 36.53 42.49 -32.67
CA GLU A 161 35.79 41.48 -33.44
C GLU A 161 34.71 42.11 -34.33
N VAL A 162 34.67 41.69 -35.60
CA VAL A 162 33.57 41.99 -36.53
C VAL A 162 32.46 40.95 -36.34
N GLY A 163 31.22 41.38 -36.43
CA GLY A 163 30.05 40.51 -36.28
C GLY A 163 29.53 40.39 -34.85
N LEU A 164 30.06 41.18 -33.92
CA LEU A 164 29.53 41.24 -32.56
C LEU A 164 28.06 41.64 -32.55
N PRO A 165 27.17 40.91 -31.84
CA PRO A 165 25.76 41.26 -31.79
C PRO A 165 25.55 42.62 -31.11
N THR A 166 24.95 43.54 -31.86
CA THR A 166 24.71 44.91 -31.44
C THR A 166 23.33 45.36 -31.91
N LEU A 167 22.79 46.41 -31.29
CA LEU A 167 21.58 47.06 -31.77
C LEU A 167 21.77 48.58 -31.74
N PHE A 168 21.04 49.27 -32.60
CA PHE A 168 21.03 50.73 -32.66
C PHE A 168 19.68 51.26 -32.21
N VAL A 169 19.72 52.31 -31.40
CA VAL A 169 18.56 53.19 -31.16
C VAL A 169 18.85 54.54 -31.79
N SER A 170 17.91 55.06 -32.55
CA SER A 170 18.08 56.29 -33.31
C SER A 170 16.89 57.23 -33.12
N ALA A 171 17.16 58.54 -33.15
CA ALA A 171 16.13 59.58 -33.12
C ALA A 171 16.42 60.67 -34.16
N PRO A 172 15.37 61.26 -34.75
CA PRO A 172 15.52 62.41 -35.64
C PRO A 172 16.11 63.61 -34.90
N LEU A 173 17.13 64.21 -35.49
CA LEU A 173 17.61 65.53 -35.11
C LEU A 173 16.81 66.57 -35.88
N LYS A 174 16.16 67.52 -35.17
CA LYS A 174 15.21 68.46 -35.77
C LYS A 174 15.63 69.91 -35.56
N ASP A 175 15.39 70.74 -36.58
CA ASP A 175 15.42 72.20 -36.49
C ASP A 175 14.02 72.72 -36.82
N GLY A 176 13.29 73.14 -35.79
CA GLY A 176 11.84 73.31 -35.86
C GLY A 176 11.14 71.98 -36.23
N ASP A 177 10.33 71.99 -37.29
CA ASP A 177 9.64 70.80 -37.79
C ASP A 177 10.45 69.98 -38.80
N THR A 178 11.62 70.47 -39.23
CA THR A 178 12.44 69.83 -40.27
C THR A 178 13.44 68.87 -39.65
N VAL A 179 13.48 67.63 -40.15
CA VAL A 179 14.53 66.66 -39.77
C VAL A 179 15.81 67.01 -40.53
N ILE A 180 16.84 67.44 -39.80
CA ILE A 180 18.13 67.87 -40.34
C ILE A 180 19.22 66.79 -40.23
N GLY A 181 18.94 65.70 -39.51
CA GLY A 181 19.86 64.61 -39.30
C GLY A 181 19.32 63.54 -38.36
N VAL A 182 20.21 62.66 -37.89
CA VAL A 182 19.88 61.56 -36.97
C VAL A 182 20.94 61.46 -35.89
N VAL A 183 20.50 61.30 -34.64
CA VAL A 183 21.37 60.86 -33.54
C VAL A 183 21.14 59.37 -33.33
N ALA A 184 22.21 58.59 -33.19
CA ALA A 184 22.11 57.16 -32.96
C ALA A 184 23.10 56.68 -31.90
N PHE A 185 22.64 55.77 -31.05
CA PHE A 185 23.44 55.07 -30.06
C PHE A 185 23.58 53.61 -30.43
N ARG A 186 24.81 53.11 -30.30
CA ARG A 186 25.13 51.69 -30.42
C ARG A 186 25.11 51.05 -29.04
N ILE A 187 24.39 49.93 -28.92
CA ILE A 187 24.30 49.16 -27.69
C ILE A 187 24.87 47.76 -27.92
N HIS A 188 25.71 47.31 -26.99
CA HIS A 188 26.21 45.94 -26.99
C HIS A 188 25.16 44.99 -26.37
N VAL A 189 24.96 43.82 -26.99
CA VAL A 189 23.92 42.88 -26.51
C VAL A 189 24.15 42.34 -25.10
N ALA A 190 25.40 42.38 -24.64
CA ALA A 190 25.76 41.94 -23.28
C ALA A 190 24.99 42.72 -22.21
N THR A 191 24.66 44.00 -22.43
CA THR A 191 23.88 44.79 -21.47
C THR A 191 22.49 44.19 -21.25
N LEU A 192 21.82 43.81 -22.35
CA LEU A 192 20.51 43.16 -22.29
C LEU A 192 20.61 41.72 -21.77
N SER A 193 21.67 41.00 -22.13
CA SER A 193 21.92 39.63 -21.64
C SER A 193 22.13 39.62 -20.13
N ASN A 194 22.93 40.55 -19.60
CA ASN A 194 23.18 40.69 -18.17
C ASN A 194 21.90 41.09 -17.41
N LEU A 195 21.07 41.94 -18.01
CA LEU A 195 19.77 42.30 -17.45
C LEU A 195 18.88 41.07 -17.21
N LEU A 196 18.73 40.21 -18.22
CA LEU A 196 17.95 38.98 -18.11
C LEU A 196 18.56 37.99 -17.11
N GLN A 197 19.89 37.85 -17.13
CA GLN A 197 20.62 36.91 -16.27
C GLN A 197 20.72 37.35 -14.81
N SER A 198 20.42 38.62 -14.49
CA SER A 198 20.41 39.15 -13.11
C SER A 198 19.30 38.51 -12.26
N GLN A 199 18.19 38.13 -12.88
CA GLN A 199 17.04 37.51 -12.23
C GLN A 199 17.07 35.99 -12.44
N LYS A 200 17.83 35.30 -11.58
CA LYS A 200 17.93 33.84 -11.63
C LYS A 200 16.75 33.20 -10.92
N PHE A 201 16.13 32.22 -11.58
CA PHE A 201 15.11 31.37 -10.98
C PHE A 201 15.54 29.91 -11.06
N GLY A 202 15.56 29.22 -9.92
CA GLY A 202 16.07 27.84 -9.85
C GLY A 202 17.54 27.68 -10.25
N LYS A 203 17.96 26.44 -10.45
CA LYS A 203 19.31 26.06 -10.90
C LYS A 203 19.41 26.00 -12.42
N THR A 204 18.35 25.53 -13.06
CA THR A 204 18.22 25.26 -14.50
C THR A 204 17.41 26.33 -15.22
N GLY A 205 16.72 27.22 -14.47
CA GLY A 205 15.89 28.24 -15.09
C GLY A 205 16.70 29.31 -15.83
N GLU A 206 16.21 29.69 -17.00
CA GLU A 206 16.80 30.74 -17.82
C GLU A 206 15.73 31.60 -18.51
N THR A 207 16.17 32.77 -18.98
CA THR A 207 15.37 33.62 -19.85
C THR A 207 16.25 34.15 -20.97
N PHE A 208 15.75 34.05 -22.18
CA PHE A 208 16.43 34.50 -23.39
C PHE A 208 15.44 35.11 -24.37
N ILE A 209 15.96 35.86 -25.34
CA ILE A 209 15.17 36.48 -26.41
C ILE A 209 15.45 35.75 -27.72
N VAL A 210 14.41 35.58 -28.53
CA VAL A 210 14.51 35.00 -29.88
C VAL A 210 13.92 35.98 -30.88
N GLY A 211 14.61 36.16 -32.01
CA GLY A 211 14.15 36.99 -33.11
C GLY A 211 13.13 36.29 -33.99
N LYS A 212 12.50 37.03 -34.91
CA LYS A 212 11.53 36.48 -35.86
C LYS A 212 12.06 35.37 -36.79
N ASP A 213 13.38 35.30 -36.97
CA ASP A 213 14.10 34.28 -37.74
C ASP A 213 14.36 32.98 -36.94
N GLY A 214 14.02 32.98 -35.65
CA GLY A 214 14.21 31.85 -34.75
C GLY A 214 15.60 31.77 -34.12
N TYR A 215 16.46 32.77 -34.33
CA TYR A 215 17.77 32.82 -33.67
C TYR A 215 17.68 33.51 -32.31
N MET A 216 18.44 32.99 -31.36
CA MET A 216 18.59 33.62 -30.05
C MET A 216 19.26 34.98 -30.24
N LEU A 217 18.72 36.03 -29.61
CA LEU A 217 19.26 37.38 -29.69
C LEU A 217 20.15 37.74 -28.50
N THR A 218 20.01 37.05 -27.37
CA THR A 218 20.77 37.29 -26.12
C THR A 218 21.68 36.12 -25.78
N GLU A 219 22.64 36.32 -24.89
CA GLU A 219 23.44 35.21 -24.39
C GLU A 219 22.65 34.32 -23.41
N SER A 220 22.66 33.01 -23.67
CA SER A 220 22.26 32.00 -22.69
C SER A 220 23.26 31.99 -21.54
N ARG A 221 22.73 31.87 -20.31
CA ARG A 221 23.56 31.65 -19.12
C ARG A 221 24.32 30.32 -19.15
N PHE A 222 23.96 29.41 -20.07
CA PHE A 222 24.60 28.12 -20.29
C PHE A 222 25.58 28.12 -21.46
N SER A 223 25.97 29.28 -22.03
CA SER A 223 26.91 29.38 -23.17
C SER A 223 28.18 28.54 -22.99
N LYS A 224 28.74 28.42 -21.78
CA LYS A 224 29.91 27.55 -21.52
C LYS A 224 29.61 26.07 -21.81
N ASN A 225 28.44 25.58 -21.45
CA ASN A 225 28.04 24.19 -21.72
C ASN A 225 27.72 24.00 -23.20
N LEU A 226 27.03 24.96 -23.82
CA LEU A 226 26.68 24.94 -25.24
C LEU A 226 27.91 24.91 -26.15
N LYS A 227 29.00 25.59 -25.77
CA LYS A 227 30.30 25.49 -26.44
C LYS A 227 30.89 24.08 -26.35
N LYS A 228 30.84 23.47 -25.16
CA LYS A 228 31.39 22.12 -24.92
C LYS A 228 30.66 21.05 -25.71
N THR A 229 29.35 21.19 -25.89
CA THR A 229 28.54 20.25 -26.67
C THR A 229 28.59 20.52 -28.18
N GLY A 230 29.26 21.59 -28.61
CA GLY A 230 29.38 21.97 -30.02
C GLY A 230 28.11 22.58 -30.62
N MET A 231 27.14 22.97 -29.80
CA MET A 231 25.91 23.65 -30.27
C MET A 231 26.20 25.09 -30.72
N ILE A 232 27.21 25.71 -30.14
CA ILE A 232 27.72 27.04 -30.53
C ILE A 232 29.25 27.00 -30.58
N LYS A 233 29.83 27.86 -31.42
CA LYS A 233 31.27 28.08 -31.56
C LYS A 233 31.72 29.15 -30.57
N THR A 234 31.08 30.32 -30.61
CA THR A 234 31.55 31.49 -29.87
C THR A 234 30.49 32.04 -28.93
N ARG A 235 29.23 32.14 -29.35
CA ARG A 235 28.21 32.80 -28.56
C ARG A 235 26.83 32.26 -28.92
N SER A 236 25.83 32.54 -28.10
CA SER A 236 24.47 32.06 -28.41
C SER A 236 23.68 33.10 -29.18
N ALA A 237 23.90 34.39 -28.92
CA ALA A 237 23.31 35.49 -29.68
C ALA A 237 23.74 35.43 -31.15
N LEU A 238 22.74 35.40 -32.05
CA LEU A 238 22.83 35.30 -33.51
C LEU A 238 23.45 34.01 -34.06
N GLU A 239 23.92 33.10 -33.21
CA GLU A 239 24.51 31.83 -33.65
C GLU A 239 23.55 30.66 -33.44
N LEU A 240 22.86 30.63 -32.28
CA LEU A 240 22.02 29.52 -31.88
C LEU A 240 20.60 29.69 -32.42
N LYS A 241 20.19 28.79 -33.32
CA LYS A 241 18.79 28.68 -33.74
C LYS A 241 18.01 27.83 -32.74
N VAL A 242 16.89 28.37 -32.24
CA VAL A 242 16.10 27.74 -31.18
C VAL A 242 15.14 26.70 -31.78
N VAL A 243 15.70 25.53 -32.09
CA VAL A 243 15.00 24.38 -32.68
C VAL A 243 15.11 23.18 -31.75
N ASN A 244 14.10 22.31 -31.77
CA ASN A 244 14.18 21.01 -31.13
C ASN A 244 15.21 20.14 -31.89
N PRO A 245 16.26 19.63 -31.23
CA PRO A 245 17.31 18.86 -31.88
C PRO A 245 16.81 17.54 -32.50
N ASP A 246 15.74 16.95 -31.97
CA ASP A 246 15.20 15.66 -32.43
C ASP A 246 14.53 15.77 -33.81
N ASN A 247 13.96 16.93 -34.15
CA ASN A 247 13.16 17.10 -35.36
C ASN A 247 13.50 18.34 -36.21
N GLY A 248 14.42 19.18 -35.74
CA GLY A 248 14.90 20.39 -36.43
C GLY A 248 13.86 21.51 -36.57
N LYS A 249 12.66 21.38 -36.00
CA LYS A 249 11.63 22.41 -36.02
C LYS A 249 11.83 23.39 -34.88
N LEU A 250 11.37 24.63 -35.06
CA LEU A 250 11.33 25.62 -33.98
C LEU A 250 10.69 25.03 -32.73
N THR A 251 11.24 25.34 -31.56
CA THR A 251 10.66 24.90 -30.30
C THR A 251 9.22 25.37 -30.18
N TYR A 252 8.44 24.69 -29.34
CA TYR A 252 7.02 24.99 -29.22
C TYR A 252 6.77 26.45 -28.80
N SER A 253 7.54 26.96 -27.83
CA SER A 253 7.48 28.36 -27.38
C SER A 253 7.73 29.35 -28.51
N VAL A 254 8.82 29.17 -29.25
CA VAL A 254 9.15 30.04 -30.40
C VAL A 254 8.05 29.98 -31.46
N SER A 255 7.56 28.79 -31.81
CA SER A 255 6.49 28.65 -32.81
C SER A 255 5.19 29.35 -32.40
N GLN A 256 4.86 29.40 -31.10
CA GLN A 256 3.70 30.15 -30.62
C GLN A 256 3.94 31.66 -30.67
N CYS A 257 5.11 32.13 -30.22
CA CYS A 257 5.48 33.54 -30.28
C CYS A 257 5.46 34.09 -31.71
N LEU A 258 6.00 33.36 -32.69
CA LEU A 258 5.98 33.78 -34.10
C LEU A 258 4.58 33.80 -34.72
N LYS A 259 3.58 33.19 -34.06
CA LYS A 259 2.15 33.32 -34.40
C LYS A 259 1.47 34.47 -33.63
N GLY A 260 2.24 35.30 -32.92
CA GLY A 260 1.76 36.37 -32.07
C GLY A 260 1.07 35.90 -30.79
N LYS A 261 1.30 34.65 -30.34
CA LYS A 261 0.61 34.07 -29.18
C LYS A 261 1.50 34.04 -27.95
N ASN A 262 0.98 34.62 -26.86
CA ASN A 262 1.54 34.48 -25.52
C ASN A 262 1.01 33.22 -24.85
N GLY A 263 1.78 32.62 -23.95
CA GLY A 263 1.31 31.46 -23.20
C GLY A 263 2.33 30.83 -22.28
N SER A 264 1.96 29.67 -21.76
CA SER A 264 2.78 28.82 -20.89
C SER A 264 2.49 27.35 -21.19
N SER A 265 3.42 26.46 -20.85
CA SER A 265 3.23 25.01 -20.98
C SER A 265 3.62 24.29 -19.70
N SER A 266 2.59 23.84 -18.99
CA SER A 266 2.74 23.03 -17.78
C SER A 266 2.94 21.54 -18.05
N LYS A 267 2.62 21.07 -19.26
CA LYS A 267 2.90 19.70 -19.72
C LYS A 267 4.39 19.53 -20.06
N GLY A 268 5.01 20.63 -20.47
CA GLY A 268 6.38 20.72 -20.94
C GLY A 268 6.54 20.46 -22.43
N TYR A 269 7.70 20.81 -22.96
CA TYR A 269 8.14 20.59 -24.34
C TYR A 269 9.68 20.44 -24.34
N GLN A 270 10.27 20.07 -25.48
CA GLN A 270 11.72 20.02 -25.61
C GLN A 270 12.27 21.39 -25.99
N ASP A 271 13.29 21.84 -25.29
CA ASP A 271 14.04 23.06 -25.59
C ASP A 271 15.05 22.86 -26.73
N TYR A 272 15.93 23.84 -26.93
CA TYR A 272 17.00 23.79 -27.92
C TYR A 272 18.13 22.81 -27.57
N ALA A 273 18.25 22.41 -26.30
CA ALA A 273 19.23 21.43 -25.84
C ALA A 273 18.66 19.99 -25.85
N GLY A 274 17.39 19.79 -26.19
CA GLY A 274 16.70 18.50 -26.16
C GLY A 274 16.26 18.10 -24.75
N ILE A 275 16.20 19.06 -23.82
CA ILE A 275 15.79 18.87 -22.44
C ILE A 275 14.31 19.18 -22.32
N SER A 276 13.59 18.34 -21.56
CA SER A 276 12.17 18.58 -21.30
C SER A 276 12.04 19.73 -20.31
N VAL A 277 11.53 20.85 -20.78
CA VAL A 277 11.35 22.07 -20.01
C VAL A 277 9.89 22.40 -19.81
N LEU A 278 9.63 23.13 -18.73
CA LEU A 278 8.44 23.91 -18.51
C LEU A 278 8.76 25.36 -18.92
N GLY A 279 7.86 26.05 -19.61
CA GLY A 279 8.20 27.38 -20.09
C GLY A 279 7.02 28.31 -20.34
N VAL A 280 7.34 29.58 -20.35
CA VAL A 280 6.46 30.74 -20.53
C VAL A 280 7.06 31.59 -21.63
N TRP A 281 6.22 32.07 -22.55
CA TRP A 281 6.67 32.85 -23.69
C TRP A 281 5.79 34.07 -23.91
N ARG A 282 6.42 35.18 -24.26
CA ARG A 282 5.77 36.47 -24.52
C ARG A 282 6.31 37.05 -25.82
N TRP A 283 5.40 37.40 -26.72
CA TRP A 283 5.69 38.10 -27.96
C TRP A 283 5.60 39.61 -27.74
N LEU A 284 6.67 40.31 -28.09
CA LEU A 284 6.77 41.77 -28.08
C LEU A 284 6.68 42.26 -29.53
N PRO A 285 5.48 42.62 -30.02
CA PRO A 285 5.25 42.91 -31.44
C PRO A 285 5.99 44.16 -31.93
N GLU A 286 6.24 45.15 -31.07
CA GLU A 286 6.99 46.35 -31.45
C GLU A 286 8.47 46.06 -31.76
N LEU A 287 9.00 44.94 -31.27
CA LEU A 287 10.42 44.58 -31.39
C LEU A 287 10.64 43.36 -32.28
N ASP A 288 9.58 42.66 -32.69
CA ASP A 288 9.65 41.31 -33.28
C ASP A 288 10.41 40.30 -32.40
N TRP A 289 10.27 40.44 -31.07
CA TRP A 289 11.02 39.65 -30.08
C TRP A 289 10.13 38.68 -29.32
N ALA A 290 10.58 37.44 -29.19
CA ALA A 290 10.01 36.44 -28.30
C ALA A 290 10.86 36.36 -27.02
N VAL A 291 10.30 36.75 -25.88
CA VAL A 291 10.91 36.56 -24.57
C VAL A 291 10.46 35.21 -24.03
N ILE A 292 11.42 34.33 -23.79
CA ILE A 292 11.16 32.94 -23.40
C ILE A 292 11.83 32.68 -22.06
N THR A 293 11.05 32.20 -21.10
CA THR A 293 11.52 31.78 -19.78
C THR A 293 11.23 30.31 -19.60
N GLU A 294 12.27 29.51 -19.35
CA GLU A 294 12.20 28.04 -19.30
C GLU A 294 12.88 27.53 -18.01
N ILE A 295 12.44 26.38 -17.52
CA ILE A 295 13.06 25.64 -16.40
C ILE A 295 12.97 24.13 -16.68
N ASP A 296 14.00 23.38 -16.31
CA ASP A 296 14.00 21.92 -16.51
C ASP A 296 12.86 21.28 -15.73
N LYS A 297 12.10 20.45 -16.43
CA LYS A 297 11.07 19.61 -15.84
C LYS A 297 11.66 18.72 -14.74
N ALA A 298 12.90 18.25 -14.91
CA ALA A 298 13.59 17.43 -13.93
C ALA A 298 13.89 18.17 -12.61
N GLU A 299 14.20 19.48 -12.64
CA GLU A 299 14.38 20.27 -11.41
C GLU A 299 13.06 20.40 -10.65
N VAL A 300 11.99 20.72 -11.38
CA VAL A 300 10.64 20.91 -10.85
C VAL A 300 10.08 19.64 -10.21
N TYR A 301 10.15 18.52 -10.92
CA TYR A 301 9.63 17.25 -10.43
C TYR A 301 10.64 16.45 -9.59
N GLY A 302 11.94 16.78 -9.64
CA GLY A 302 12.98 16.13 -8.84
C GLY A 302 12.70 16.22 -7.34
N VAL A 303 12.16 17.36 -6.88
CA VAL A 303 11.71 17.52 -5.48
C VAL A 303 10.61 16.51 -5.15
N ALA A 304 9.62 16.33 -6.02
CA ALA A 304 8.55 15.36 -5.84
C ALA A 304 9.03 13.90 -5.95
N TYR A 305 9.99 13.59 -6.82
CA TYR A 305 10.58 12.25 -6.92
C TYR A 305 11.35 11.86 -5.65
N ASN A 306 12.06 12.80 -5.04
CA ASN A 306 12.75 12.55 -3.76
C ASN A 306 11.73 12.25 -2.65
N LEU A 307 10.60 12.97 -2.60
CA LEU A 307 9.51 12.67 -1.66
C LEU A 307 8.86 11.30 -1.94
N ASN A 308 8.70 10.92 -3.21
CA ASN A 308 8.18 9.60 -3.60
C ASN A 308 9.10 8.46 -3.15
N THR A 309 10.41 8.67 -3.32
CA THR A 309 11.45 7.71 -2.93
C THR A 309 11.50 7.56 -1.41
N LEU A 310 11.51 8.67 -0.68
CA LEU A 310 11.41 8.68 0.78
C LEU A 310 10.12 7.96 1.25
N GLY A 311 8.99 8.19 0.57
CA GLY A 311 7.73 7.51 0.86
C GLY A 311 7.81 5.98 0.66
N TRP A 312 8.51 5.48 -0.38
CA TRP A 312 8.79 4.05 -0.53
C TRP A 312 9.70 3.52 0.56
N VAL A 313 10.77 4.24 0.89
CA VAL A 313 11.70 3.84 1.95
C VAL A 313 10.98 3.74 3.29
N LEU A 314 10.12 4.69 3.63
CA LEU A 314 9.30 4.64 4.85
C LEU A 314 8.27 3.50 4.80
N LEU A 315 7.57 3.31 3.69
CA LEU A 315 6.57 2.24 3.55
C LEU A 315 7.23 0.86 3.73
N PHE A 316 8.34 0.59 3.04
CA PHE A 316 9.05 -0.69 3.15
C PHE A 316 9.77 -0.84 4.50
N GLY A 317 10.31 0.26 5.04
CA GLY A 317 10.93 0.29 6.36
C GLY A 317 9.95 -0.06 7.48
N ILE A 318 8.68 0.36 7.37
CA ILE A 318 7.62 0.04 8.33
C ILE A 318 6.96 -1.31 8.02
N ALA A 319 6.89 -1.73 6.75
CA ALA A 319 6.27 -2.99 6.36
C ALA A 319 6.95 -4.21 6.99
N PHE A 320 8.28 -4.24 7.05
CA PHE A 320 8.99 -5.37 7.64
C PHE A 320 8.68 -5.58 9.15
N PRO A 321 8.78 -4.55 10.02
CA PRO A 321 8.31 -4.63 11.41
C PRO A 321 6.85 -5.04 11.54
N ILE A 322 5.96 -4.52 10.69
CA ILE A 322 4.52 -4.87 10.72
C ILE A 322 4.30 -6.35 10.40
N VAL A 323 4.93 -6.86 9.34
CA VAL A 323 4.80 -8.26 8.93
C VAL A 323 5.37 -9.17 10.01
N PHE A 324 6.52 -8.82 10.58
CA PHE A 324 7.12 -9.56 11.69
C PHE A 324 6.21 -9.57 12.93
N PHE A 325 5.66 -8.40 13.31
CA PHE A 325 4.75 -8.28 14.44
C PHE A 325 3.44 -9.06 14.20
N ALA A 326 2.85 -8.94 13.02
CA ALA A 326 1.65 -9.69 12.62
C ALA A 326 1.90 -11.20 12.65
N TYR A 327 3.08 -11.66 12.22
CA TYR A 327 3.47 -13.06 12.33
C TYR A 327 3.58 -13.54 13.78
N VAL A 328 4.22 -12.76 14.65
CA VAL A 328 4.35 -13.09 16.09
C VAL A 328 2.99 -13.14 16.77
N VAL A 329 2.15 -12.13 16.59
CA VAL A 329 0.80 -12.07 17.16
C VAL A 329 -0.09 -13.17 16.59
N GLY A 330 -0.07 -13.35 15.26
CA GLY A 330 -0.82 -14.39 14.59
C GLY A 330 -0.43 -15.79 15.10
N LYS A 331 0.86 -16.08 15.28
CA LYS A 331 1.33 -17.33 15.87
C LYS A 331 0.90 -17.47 17.33
N LYS A 332 1.03 -16.40 18.13
CA LYS A 332 0.60 -16.40 19.54
C LYS A 332 -0.90 -16.68 19.70
N ILE A 333 -1.76 -16.21 18.81
CA ILE A 333 -3.21 -16.43 18.91
C ILE A 333 -3.63 -17.78 18.31
N SER A 334 -3.14 -18.10 17.10
CA SER A 334 -3.63 -19.28 16.37
C SER A 334 -3.13 -20.61 16.92
N THR A 335 -1.91 -20.68 17.45
CA THR A 335 -1.32 -21.96 17.89
C THR A 335 -2.13 -22.63 19.01
N PRO A 336 -2.47 -21.93 20.12
CA PRO A 336 -3.27 -22.54 21.18
C PRO A 336 -4.67 -22.97 20.73
N ILE A 337 -5.29 -22.22 19.81
CA ILE A 337 -6.61 -22.56 19.26
C ILE A 337 -6.53 -23.86 18.44
N ILE A 338 -5.48 -24.02 17.63
CA ILE A 338 -5.26 -25.24 16.85
C ILE A 338 -5.00 -26.42 17.79
N GLU A 339 -4.12 -26.27 18.79
CA GLU A 339 -3.86 -27.33 19.79
C GLU A 339 -5.13 -27.75 20.54
N LEU A 340 -5.96 -26.79 20.96
CA LEU A 340 -7.25 -27.08 21.58
C LEU A 340 -8.21 -27.79 20.63
N THR A 341 -8.25 -27.39 19.36
CA THR A 341 -9.11 -28.03 18.35
C THR A 341 -8.69 -29.48 18.12
N GLU A 342 -7.38 -29.73 17.93
CA GLU A 342 -6.83 -31.07 17.74
C GLU A 342 -7.05 -31.97 18.96
N ALA A 343 -6.85 -31.45 20.17
CA ALA A 343 -7.12 -32.19 21.40
C ALA A 343 -8.61 -32.52 21.55
N THR A 344 -9.50 -31.59 21.19
CA THR A 344 -10.95 -31.80 21.21
C THR A 344 -11.36 -32.87 20.19
N GLU A 345 -10.80 -32.89 18.98
CA GLU A 345 -11.05 -33.93 17.98
C GLU A 345 -10.64 -35.31 18.49
N LYS A 346 -9.43 -35.45 19.08
CA LYS A 346 -8.97 -36.72 19.67
C LYS A 346 -9.85 -37.18 20.83
N MET A 347 -10.27 -36.25 21.68
CA MET A 347 -11.18 -36.55 22.79
C MET A 347 -12.55 -37.04 22.29
N SER A 348 -13.08 -36.45 21.21
CA SER A 348 -14.32 -36.90 20.56
C SER A 348 -14.22 -38.31 19.95
N ALA A 349 -13.00 -38.75 19.62
CA ALA A 349 -12.70 -40.10 19.14
C ALA A 349 -12.48 -41.12 20.27
N GLY A 350 -12.61 -40.72 21.54
CA GLY A 350 -12.54 -41.60 22.72
C GLY A 350 -11.24 -41.54 23.51
N ASP A 351 -10.24 -40.74 23.11
CA ASP A 351 -9.01 -40.56 23.87
C ASP A 351 -9.17 -39.45 24.94
N LEU A 352 -9.69 -39.82 26.11
CA LEU A 352 -9.95 -38.91 27.23
C LEU A 352 -8.68 -38.54 28.04
N ALA A 353 -7.52 -39.12 27.72
CA ALA A 353 -6.27 -38.83 28.41
C ALA A 353 -5.59 -37.55 27.88
N GLN A 354 -6.05 -37.02 26.74
CA GLN A 354 -5.49 -35.81 26.15
C GLN A 354 -5.63 -34.61 27.08
N ARG A 355 -4.54 -33.83 27.21
CA ARG A 355 -4.50 -32.57 27.97
C ARG A 355 -3.78 -31.53 27.13
N VAL A 356 -4.20 -30.28 27.25
CA VAL A 356 -3.58 -29.16 26.54
C VAL A 356 -2.83 -28.30 27.55
N ASN A 357 -1.55 -28.03 27.26
CA ASN A 357 -0.70 -27.22 28.11
C ASN A 357 -0.56 -25.80 27.53
N VAL A 358 -1.52 -24.94 27.84
CA VAL A 358 -1.50 -23.53 27.43
C VAL A 358 -1.22 -22.65 28.65
N ASN A 359 0.04 -22.23 28.81
CA ASN A 359 0.44 -21.31 29.88
C ASN A 359 0.17 -19.86 29.47
N ARG A 360 -1.05 -19.38 29.69
CA ARG A 360 -1.50 -18.00 29.38
C ARG A 360 -2.39 -17.46 30.48
N GLY A 361 -2.34 -16.14 30.68
CA GLY A 361 -3.20 -15.41 31.63
C GLY A 361 -4.40 -14.70 30.98
N ASP A 362 -4.73 -15.04 29.74
CA ASP A 362 -5.87 -14.48 28.99
C ASP A 362 -7.00 -15.51 28.81
N GLU A 363 -8.04 -15.16 28.06
CA GLU A 363 -9.23 -15.99 27.82
C GLU A 363 -8.88 -17.33 27.15
N LEU A 364 -7.79 -17.40 26.37
CA LEU A 364 -7.31 -18.65 25.79
C LEU A 364 -6.71 -19.57 26.86
N GLY A 365 -6.07 -19.01 27.89
CA GLY A 365 -5.64 -19.77 29.06
C GLY A 365 -6.82 -20.33 29.85
N VAL A 366 -7.84 -19.50 30.09
CA VAL A 366 -9.10 -19.93 30.75
C VAL A 366 -9.81 -21.03 29.96
N LEU A 367 -9.81 -20.94 28.63
CA LEU A 367 -10.40 -21.98 27.77
C LEU A 367 -9.64 -23.31 27.89
N ALA A 368 -8.30 -23.26 27.93
CA ALA A 368 -7.49 -24.47 28.08
C ALA A 368 -7.63 -25.14 29.44
N THR A 369 -7.71 -24.36 30.53
CA THR A 369 -7.97 -24.91 31.87
C THR A 369 -9.37 -25.52 31.94
N SER A 370 -10.38 -24.85 31.37
CA SER A 370 -11.74 -25.37 31.29
C SER A 370 -11.82 -26.67 30.48
N PHE A 371 -11.08 -26.77 29.37
CA PHE A 371 -10.96 -28.00 28.58
C PHE A 371 -10.36 -29.15 29.42
N ASN A 372 -9.25 -28.90 30.12
CA ASN A 372 -8.60 -29.94 30.94
C ASN A 372 -9.51 -30.43 32.08
N SER A 373 -10.24 -29.52 32.74
CA SER A 373 -11.22 -29.87 33.77
C SER A 373 -12.36 -30.73 33.23
N MET A 374 -12.84 -30.43 32.01
CA MET A 374 -13.86 -31.23 31.33
C MET A 374 -13.33 -32.63 30.99
N ALA A 375 -12.11 -32.72 30.45
CA ALA A 375 -11.48 -34.00 30.12
C ALA A 375 -11.24 -34.87 31.35
N GLU A 376 -10.87 -34.27 32.49
CA GLU A 376 -10.71 -34.97 33.76
C GLU A 376 -12.05 -35.47 34.31
N ALA A 377 -13.10 -34.64 34.27
CA ALA A 377 -14.44 -35.04 34.71
C ALA A 377 -14.98 -36.21 33.88
N LEU A 378 -14.75 -36.20 32.55
CA LEU A 378 -15.14 -37.26 31.64
C LEU A 378 -14.35 -38.56 31.87
N ASP A 379 -13.02 -38.49 32.00
CA ASP A 379 -12.18 -39.66 32.29
C ASP A 379 -12.57 -40.30 33.64
N LYS A 380 -12.76 -39.48 34.68
CA LYS A 380 -13.21 -39.95 36.00
C LYS A 380 -14.58 -40.62 35.91
N LYS A 381 -15.55 -40.01 35.23
CA LYS A 381 -16.88 -40.60 35.05
C LYS A 381 -16.84 -41.92 34.29
N THR A 382 -15.99 -42.02 33.27
CA THR A 382 -15.82 -43.24 32.48
C THR A 382 -15.22 -44.36 33.34
N LYS A 383 -14.21 -44.06 34.16
CA LYS A 383 -13.61 -45.01 35.11
C LYS A 383 -14.60 -45.46 36.19
N GLU A 384 -15.35 -44.54 36.79
CA GLU A 384 -16.40 -44.85 37.76
C GLU A 384 -17.45 -45.82 37.18
N ILE A 385 -17.83 -45.64 35.91
CA ILE A 385 -18.76 -46.54 35.22
C ILE A 385 -18.16 -47.93 35.05
N VAL A 386 -16.91 -48.03 34.59
CA VAL A 386 -16.23 -49.32 34.37
C VAL A 386 -16.00 -50.06 35.70
N GLU A 387 -15.58 -49.37 36.75
CA GLU A 387 -15.39 -49.94 38.09
C GLU A 387 -16.71 -50.43 38.67
N SER A 388 -17.78 -49.63 38.54
CA SER A 388 -19.13 -50.03 38.95
C SER A 388 -19.59 -51.29 38.20
N GLU A 389 -19.43 -51.33 36.88
CA GLU A 389 -19.82 -52.49 36.07
C GLU A 389 -19.07 -53.77 36.48
N ASN A 390 -17.76 -53.67 36.72
CA ASN A 390 -16.95 -54.79 37.18
C ASN A 390 -17.35 -55.27 38.58
N ALA A 391 -17.57 -54.34 39.52
CA ALA A 391 -18.01 -54.68 40.87
C ALA A 391 -19.38 -55.37 40.88
N TYR A 392 -20.32 -54.90 40.05
CA TYR A 392 -21.61 -55.56 39.85
C TYR A 392 -21.45 -56.98 39.29
N ARG A 393 -20.56 -57.17 38.31
CA ARG A 393 -20.29 -58.48 37.69
C ARG A 393 -19.66 -59.47 38.68
N GLU A 394 -18.73 -59.02 39.53
CA GLU A 394 -18.10 -59.87 40.55
C GLU A 394 -19.07 -60.28 41.66
N LEU A 395 -19.84 -59.33 42.21
CA LEU A 395 -20.87 -59.63 43.21
C LEU A 395 -21.87 -60.67 42.70
N PHE A 396 -22.24 -60.57 41.42
CA PHE A 396 -23.17 -61.49 40.80
C PHE A 396 -22.61 -62.92 40.67
N ASN A 397 -21.31 -63.07 40.37
CA ASN A 397 -20.63 -64.36 40.25
C ASN A 397 -20.30 -65.01 41.60
N ALA A 398 -20.09 -64.22 42.66
CA ALA A 398 -19.73 -64.72 43.99
C ALA A 398 -20.91 -65.40 44.74
N LEU A 399 -22.15 -65.24 44.27
CA LEU A 399 -23.31 -65.87 44.87
C LEU A 399 -23.28 -67.40 44.64
N GLN A 400 -23.10 -68.18 45.71
CA GLN A 400 -23.30 -69.65 45.73
C GLN A 400 -24.79 -70.05 45.66
N ALA A 401 -25.59 -69.27 44.95
CA ALA A 401 -26.98 -69.56 44.70
C ALA A 401 -27.19 -69.55 43.18
N GLY A 402 -27.94 -70.52 42.69
CA GLY A 402 -28.34 -70.55 41.29
C GLY A 402 -29.30 -69.41 41.03
N ILE A 403 -28.98 -68.50 40.11
CA ILE A 403 -29.91 -67.51 39.60
C ILE A 403 -30.38 -68.00 38.25
N TYR A 404 -31.69 -67.96 38.02
CA TYR A 404 -32.26 -68.47 36.79
C TYR A 404 -33.40 -67.58 36.29
N GLN A 405 -33.60 -67.63 34.98
CA GLN A 405 -34.80 -67.19 34.29
C GLN A 405 -35.33 -68.36 33.47
N CYS A 406 -36.65 -68.51 33.44
CA CYS A 406 -37.30 -69.51 32.62
C CYS A 406 -38.64 -69.03 32.07
N GLU A 407 -39.11 -69.72 31.04
CA GLU A 407 -40.43 -69.49 30.47
C GLU A 407 -41.54 -69.86 31.48
N PRO A 408 -42.65 -69.11 31.51
CA PRO A 408 -43.80 -69.46 32.33
C PRO A 408 -44.44 -70.77 31.88
N GLY A 409 -45.08 -71.48 32.81
CA GLY A 409 -45.83 -72.70 32.54
C GLY A 409 -45.10 -74.01 32.84
N VAL A 410 -45.84 -75.12 32.72
CA VAL A 410 -45.39 -76.45 33.13
C VAL A 410 -44.27 -76.99 32.23
N GLU A 411 -44.36 -76.72 30.93
CA GLU A 411 -43.35 -77.12 29.93
C GLU A 411 -42.26 -76.06 29.70
N GLY A 412 -42.22 -75.00 30.52
CA GLY A 412 -41.30 -73.90 30.34
C GLY A 412 -39.83 -74.33 30.37
N ARG A 413 -38.99 -73.63 29.62
CA ARG A 413 -37.55 -73.90 29.52
C ARG A 413 -36.73 -72.83 30.24
N PHE A 414 -35.56 -73.20 30.74
CA PHE A 414 -34.61 -72.21 31.23
C PHE A 414 -34.17 -71.30 30.06
N THR A 415 -34.33 -69.99 30.22
CA THR A 415 -33.94 -69.00 29.20
C THR A 415 -32.58 -68.38 29.51
N TRP A 416 -32.20 -68.37 30.79
CA TRP A 416 -30.91 -67.88 31.23
C TRP A 416 -30.60 -68.45 32.61
N VAL A 417 -29.35 -68.83 32.89
CA VAL A 417 -28.91 -69.22 34.24
C VAL A 417 -27.53 -68.67 34.57
N ASN A 418 -27.22 -68.43 35.85
CA ASN A 418 -25.85 -68.15 36.25
C ASN A 418 -25.03 -69.45 36.34
N LYS A 419 -23.70 -69.30 36.37
CA LYS A 419 -22.74 -70.40 36.52
C LYS A 419 -23.06 -71.31 37.71
N SER A 420 -23.36 -70.73 38.87
CA SER A 420 -23.69 -71.48 40.09
C SER A 420 -24.93 -72.37 39.93
N CYS A 421 -25.92 -71.96 39.12
CA CYS A 421 -27.12 -72.76 38.84
C CYS A 421 -26.78 -73.98 37.98
N ALA A 422 -26.01 -73.77 36.90
CA ALA A 422 -25.57 -74.84 36.01
C ALA A 422 -24.75 -75.90 36.77
N GLU A 423 -23.77 -75.45 37.57
CA GLU A 423 -22.94 -76.32 38.40
C GLU A 423 -23.78 -77.10 39.43
N MET A 424 -24.74 -76.44 40.10
CA MET A 424 -25.64 -77.07 41.06
C MET A 424 -26.47 -78.22 40.45
N PHE A 425 -26.90 -78.08 39.20
CA PHE A 425 -27.64 -79.11 38.48
C PHE A 425 -26.76 -80.06 37.65
N GLY A 426 -25.43 -79.97 37.77
CA GLY A 426 -24.47 -80.88 37.14
C GLY A 426 -24.28 -80.66 35.63
N TYR A 427 -24.53 -79.46 35.14
CA TYR A 427 -24.24 -79.04 33.76
C TYR A 427 -22.83 -78.42 33.67
N ALA A 428 -22.17 -78.58 32.52
CA ALA A 428 -20.80 -78.09 32.31
C ALA A 428 -20.73 -76.57 32.11
N SER A 429 -21.80 -75.95 31.63
CA SER A 429 -21.92 -74.50 31.50
C SER A 429 -23.39 -74.04 31.54
N PRO A 430 -23.66 -72.75 31.81
CA PRO A 430 -25.00 -72.16 31.69
C PRO A 430 -25.69 -72.44 30.36
N GLU A 431 -24.95 -72.31 29.25
CA GLU A 431 -25.46 -72.48 27.89
C GLU A 431 -25.95 -73.91 27.64
N GLU A 432 -25.41 -74.90 28.35
CA GLU A 432 -25.85 -76.29 28.27
C GLU A 432 -27.16 -76.54 29.04
N MET A 433 -27.37 -75.81 30.13
CA MET A 433 -28.59 -75.90 30.94
C MET A 433 -29.74 -75.08 30.34
N GLU A 434 -29.42 -73.98 29.65
CA GLU A 434 -30.38 -73.18 28.91
C GLU A 434 -31.11 -74.02 27.84
N GLY A 435 -32.41 -73.79 27.68
CA GLY A 435 -33.28 -74.57 26.81
C GLY A 435 -33.77 -75.90 27.41
N THR A 436 -33.20 -76.41 28.51
CA THR A 436 -33.71 -77.60 29.20
C THR A 436 -35.09 -77.33 29.82
N LYS A 437 -35.97 -78.34 29.84
CA LYS A 437 -37.32 -78.16 30.42
C LYS A 437 -37.22 -78.12 31.93
N VAL A 438 -37.81 -77.09 32.53
CA VAL A 438 -37.73 -76.87 33.99
C VAL A 438 -38.39 -78.00 34.76
N LYS A 439 -39.39 -78.68 34.20
CA LYS A 439 -40.03 -79.83 34.86
C LYS A 439 -39.08 -81.04 35.05
N ASP A 440 -38.08 -81.19 34.18
CA ASP A 440 -37.20 -82.37 34.18
C ASP A 440 -36.24 -82.38 35.37
N ILE A 441 -36.06 -81.23 36.04
CA ILE A 441 -35.26 -81.13 37.26
C ILE A 441 -36.01 -81.59 38.52
N TYR A 442 -37.33 -81.81 38.45
CA TYR A 442 -38.13 -82.22 39.61
C TYR A 442 -38.26 -83.74 39.68
N VAL A 443 -38.02 -84.31 40.86
CA VAL A 443 -38.27 -85.74 41.11
C VAL A 443 -39.77 -86.01 41.17
N ASP A 444 -40.53 -85.15 41.85
CA ASP A 444 -42.00 -85.15 41.82
C ASP A 444 -42.50 -84.07 40.85
N GLN A 445 -43.07 -84.49 39.73
CA GLN A 445 -43.62 -83.59 38.70
C GLN A 445 -44.77 -82.72 39.24
N ALA A 446 -45.44 -83.13 40.33
CA ALA A 446 -46.46 -82.32 40.98
C ALA A 446 -45.88 -81.07 41.64
N ASP A 447 -44.60 -81.06 42.03
CA ASP A 447 -43.98 -79.90 42.68
C ASP A 447 -43.81 -78.71 41.74
N ARG A 448 -43.55 -78.94 40.45
CA ARG A 448 -43.55 -77.86 39.45
C ARG A 448 -44.93 -77.19 39.34
N LYS A 449 -46.00 -77.99 39.36
CA LYS A 449 -47.37 -77.48 39.31
C LYS A 449 -47.72 -76.67 40.56
N LYS A 450 -47.40 -77.18 41.75
CA LYS A 450 -47.59 -76.47 43.03
C LYS A 450 -46.88 -75.11 43.04
N LEU A 451 -45.66 -75.04 42.50
CA LEU A 451 -44.92 -73.78 42.39
C LEU A 451 -45.62 -72.80 41.44
N LEU A 452 -46.07 -73.27 40.28
CA LEU A 452 -46.77 -72.43 39.30
C LEU A 452 -48.10 -71.90 39.86
N ASP A 453 -48.91 -72.75 40.50
CA ASP A 453 -50.17 -72.35 41.11
C ASP A 453 -49.93 -71.25 42.18
N LYS A 454 -48.85 -71.38 42.96
CA LYS A 454 -48.45 -70.37 43.96
C LYS A 454 -47.97 -69.06 43.32
N LEU A 455 -47.22 -69.13 42.23
CA LEU A 455 -46.76 -67.96 41.48
C LEU A 455 -47.90 -67.24 40.74
N GLU A 456 -48.89 -67.97 40.23
CA GLU A 456 -50.07 -67.38 39.60
C GLU A 456 -50.96 -66.66 40.60
N LYS A 457 -51.15 -67.25 41.80
CA LYS A 457 -51.97 -66.69 42.86
C LYS A 457 -51.32 -65.49 43.57
N ASP A 458 -50.06 -65.64 43.99
CA ASP A 458 -49.40 -64.71 44.90
C ASP A 458 -48.33 -63.83 44.19
N GLY A 459 -48.02 -64.09 42.91
CA GLY A 459 -47.01 -63.37 42.12
C GLY A 459 -45.55 -63.71 42.48
N ALA A 460 -45.33 -64.30 43.66
CA ALA A 460 -44.03 -64.73 44.16
C ALA A 460 -44.19 -65.97 45.05
N SER A 461 -43.16 -66.82 45.05
CA SER A 461 -43.06 -67.94 45.98
C SER A 461 -41.73 -67.85 46.72
N LYS A 462 -41.79 -67.83 48.04
CA LYS A 462 -40.62 -67.89 48.92
C LYS A 462 -40.45 -69.28 49.52
N ASP A 463 -39.19 -69.66 49.73
CA ASP A 463 -38.75 -70.86 50.43
C ASP A 463 -39.42 -72.15 49.94
N PHE A 464 -39.72 -72.21 48.64
CA PHE A 464 -40.36 -73.39 48.05
C PHE A 464 -39.33 -74.51 48.02
N THR A 465 -39.59 -75.53 48.82
CA THR A 465 -38.71 -76.69 48.92
C THR A 465 -39.19 -77.78 47.98
N SER A 466 -38.29 -78.31 47.16
CA SER A 466 -38.57 -79.40 46.23
C SER A 466 -37.41 -80.36 46.15
N TYR A 467 -37.72 -81.66 45.99
CA TYR A 467 -36.70 -82.66 45.75
C TYR A 467 -36.38 -82.70 44.26
N CYS A 468 -35.15 -82.31 43.92
CA CYS A 468 -34.70 -82.12 42.55
C CYS A 468 -33.69 -83.19 42.13
N MET A 469 -33.51 -83.33 40.83
CA MET A 469 -32.58 -84.24 40.20
C MET A 469 -31.62 -83.46 39.30
N ASN A 470 -30.33 -83.74 39.42
CA ASN A 470 -29.30 -83.21 38.53
C ASN A 470 -29.23 -84.03 37.22
N LYS A 471 -28.49 -83.51 36.23
CA LYS A 471 -28.32 -84.17 34.92
C LYS A 471 -27.78 -85.61 35.01
N ASN A 472 -26.99 -85.91 36.05
CA ASN A 472 -26.37 -87.21 36.28
C ASN A 472 -27.26 -88.18 37.10
N GLY A 473 -28.50 -87.81 37.40
CA GLY A 473 -29.46 -88.62 38.15
C GLY A 473 -29.33 -88.55 39.68
N GLY A 474 -28.39 -87.75 40.20
CA GLY A 474 -28.25 -87.46 41.62
C GLY A 474 -29.39 -86.59 42.12
N LYS A 475 -29.93 -86.90 43.31
CA LYS A 475 -31.10 -86.22 43.88
C LYS A 475 -30.72 -85.40 45.10
N PHE A 476 -31.24 -84.18 45.19
CA PHE A 476 -30.87 -83.22 46.22
C PHE A 476 -32.06 -82.30 46.55
N TYR A 477 -32.09 -81.77 47.78
CA TYR A 477 -33.13 -80.84 48.19
C TYR A 477 -32.78 -79.43 47.74
N THR A 478 -33.73 -78.78 47.08
CA THR A 478 -33.59 -77.38 46.68
C THR A 478 -34.60 -76.52 47.40
N GLU A 479 -34.16 -75.33 47.79
CA GLU A 479 -35.01 -74.24 48.25
C GLU A 479 -34.95 -73.12 47.21
N ARG A 480 -36.10 -72.64 46.75
CA ARG A 480 -36.15 -71.55 45.77
C ARG A 480 -37.09 -70.43 46.16
N THR A 481 -36.66 -69.22 45.86
CA THR A 481 -37.51 -68.03 45.80
C THR A 481 -37.67 -67.63 44.35
N SER A 482 -38.90 -67.45 43.89
CA SER A 482 -39.22 -67.21 42.48
C SER A 482 -40.27 -66.13 42.35
N HIS A 483 -40.16 -65.33 41.30
CA HIS A 483 -41.05 -64.23 40.97
C HIS A 483 -41.58 -64.40 39.54
N LEU A 484 -42.87 -64.15 39.37
CA LEU A 484 -43.50 -64.14 38.06
C LEU A 484 -43.47 -62.72 37.50
N VAL A 485 -42.68 -62.49 36.47
CA VAL A 485 -42.63 -61.21 35.75
C VAL A 485 -43.75 -61.19 34.71
N LYS A 486 -44.59 -60.16 34.78
CA LYS A 486 -45.71 -59.93 33.86
C LYS A 486 -45.43 -58.71 32.98
N ASP A 487 -45.99 -58.68 31.77
CA ASP A 487 -45.98 -57.48 30.92
C ASP A 487 -46.98 -56.41 31.41
N GLU A 488 -47.01 -55.24 30.76
CA GLU A 488 -47.95 -54.15 31.04
C GLU A 488 -49.43 -54.56 30.90
N LYS A 489 -49.72 -55.70 30.25
CA LYS A 489 -51.07 -56.26 30.05
C LYS A 489 -51.40 -57.38 31.05
N GLY A 490 -50.54 -57.64 32.02
CA GLY A 490 -50.73 -58.65 33.06
C GLY A 490 -50.46 -60.09 32.61
N LYS A 491 -49.93 -60.32 31.41
CA LYS A 491 -49.60 -61.65 30.90
C LYS A 491 -48.25 -62.12 31.46
N PRO A 492 -48.11 -63.38 31.92
CA PRO A 492 -46.82 -63.94 32.32
C PRO A 492 -45.80 -63.91 31.17
N VAL A 493 -44.62 -63.31 31.42
CA VAL A 493 -43.52 -63.19 30.45
C VAL A 493 -42.37 -64.13 30.79
N ARG A 494 -41.93 -64.13 32.05
CA ARG A 494 -40.87 -65.02 32.54
C ARG A 494 -41.01 -65.27 34.03
N ILE A 495 -40.39 -66.34 34.50
CA ILE A 495 -40.16 -66.59 35.92
C ILE A 495 -38.68 -66.37 36.17
N GLU A 496 -38.33 -65.54 37.14
CA GLU A 496 -36.96 -65.36 37.59
C GLU A 496 -36.84 -65.71 39.06
N GLY A 497 -35.71 -66.26 39.46
CA GLY A 497 -35.57 -66.74 40.82
C GLY A 497 -34.17 -67.11 41.22
N VAL A 498 -34.03 -67.34 42.51
CA VAL A 498 -32.82 -67.83 43.14
C VAL A 498 -33.12 -69.20 43.73
N ILE A 499 -32.25 -70.17 43.46
CA ILE A 499 -32.30 -71.54 43.96
C ILE A 499 -31.04 -71.85 44.77
N ARG A 500 -31.21 -72.59 45.86
CA ARG A 500 -30.13 -73.04 46.75
C ARG A 500 -30.26 -74.53 47.01
N ASP A 501 -29.13 -75.23 47.10
CA ASP A 501 -29.09 -76.59 47.63
C ASP A 501 -29.17 -76.53 49.16
N ILE A 502 -30.13 -77.24 49.75
CA ILE A 502 -30.33 -77.32 51.20
C ILE A 502 -30.18 -78.75 51.73
N SER A 503 -29.60 -79.66 50.95
CA SER A 503 -29.44 -81.08 51.31
C SER A 503 -28.65 -81.26 52.61
N ASP A 504 -27.57 -80.51 52.79
CA ASP A 504 -26.79 -80.52 54.04
C ASP A 504 -27.60 -80.00 55.22
N ARG A 505 -28.47 -79.00 55.00
CA ARG A 505 -29.37 -78.47 56.02
C ARG A 505 -30.39 -79.52 56.44
N LYS A 506 -31.01 -80.19 55.46
CA LYS A 506 -32.01 -81.25 55.69
C LYS A 506 -31.41 -82.46 56.40
N LYS A 507 -30.21 -82.88 56.01
CA LYS A 507 -29.51 -84.01 56.66
C LYS A 507 -29.22 -83.73 58.14
N LYS A 508 -28.80 -82.50 58.46
CA LYS A 508 -28.58 -82.06 59.86
C LYS A 508 -29.89 -81.97 60.67
N GLU A 509 -31.00 -81.56 60.05
CA GLU A 509 -32.32 -81.55 60.69
C GLU A 509 -32.80 -82.98 61.02
N ASP A 510 -32.62 -83.93 60.10
CA ASP A 510 -33.00 -85.34 60.29
C ASP A 510 -32.12 -86.04 61.36
N ASP A 511 -30.82 -85.73 61.40
CA ASP A 511 -29.90 -86.23 62.45
C ASP A 511 -30.33 -85.72 63.84
N LEU A 512 -30.71 -84.43 63.94
CA LEU A 512 -31.21 -83.83 65.19
C LEU A 512 -32.58 -84.40 65.61
N GLN A 513 -33.49 -84.66 64.66
CA GLN A 513 -34.78 -85.29 64.97
C GLN A 513 -34.61 -86.74 65.44
N ASN A 514 -33.70 -87.51 64.83
CA ASN A 514 -33.40 -88.88 65.24
C ASN A 514 -32.74 -88.97 66.63
N GLU A 515 -31.92 -87.97 67.02
CA GLU A 515 -31.40 -87.87 68.39
C GLU A 515 -32.48 -87.49 69.41
N SER A 516 -33.45 -86.66 69.03
CA SER A 516 -34.55 -86.25 69.91
C SER A 516 -35.52 -87.40 70.24
N GLN A 517 -35.79 -88.31 69.29
CA GLN A 517 -36.64 -89.49 69.50
C GLN A 517 -35.96 -90.60 70.33
N LYS A 518 -34.62 -90.69 70.31
CA LYS A 518 -33.86 -91.62 71.16
C LYS A 518 -33.77 -91.19 72.64
N LYS A 519 -34.05 -89.92 72.97
CA LYS A 519 -34.02 -89.39 74.35
C LYS A 519 -35.37 -89.37 75.07
N SER A 520 -36.48 -89.64 74.39
CA SER A 520 -37.83 -89.61 75.00
C SER A 520 -38.42 -90.99 75.32
N GLY A 521 -37.62 -92.06 75.18
CA GLY A 521 -38.03 -93.46 75.44
C GLY A 521 -37.17 -94.19 76.47
N ARG A 522 -36.55 -93.48 77.41
CA ARG A 522 -35.77 -94.08 78.50
C ARG A 522 -35.95 -93.35 79.82
#